data_AF-F4KSR8-F1
#
_entry.id   AF-F4KSR8-F1
#
_cell.length_a   1.000
_cell.length_b   1.000
_cell.length_c   1.000
_cell.angle_alpha   90.00
_cell.angle_beta   90.00
_cell.angle_gamma   90.00
#
_symmetry.space_group_name_H-M   'P 1'
#
loop_
_entity.id
_entity.type
_entity.pdbx_description
1 polymer ?
#
loop_
_entity_poly.entity_id
_entity_poly.type
_entity_poly.pdbx_seq_one_letter_code
_entity_poly.pdbx_strand_id
1 'polypeptide(L)'
;MKETANSSWANIANPIFQALIAFGGVVLVNLSAIALEWMGAWVLEERFSYLTAASFLLCFAMFNSVLSLLAPNTLQYWGKSIYCFLGLVLSSVTLARALSGLRLSEAGSYWWILIVVTFGYLVFLALVNTIRSIVTFAQKEEWNQPRFRRGNRK
;
A
#
# COMPACT_ATOMS: atom_id res chain seq x y z
N MET A 1 10.45 7.92 29.57
CA MET A 1 10.43 7.23 28.26
C MET A 1 9.02 7.23 27.68
N LYS A 2 8.59 8.31 27.03
CA LYS A 2 7.26 8.38 26.36
C LYS A 2 7.33 9.01 24.95
N GLU A 3 8.53 9.31 24.46
CA GLU A 3 8.71 10.10 23.24
C GLU A 3 9.11 9.25 22.02
N THR A 4 9.77 8.10 22.22
CA THR A 4 10.21 7.21 21.14
C THR A 4 9.10 6.31 20.58
N ALA A 5 8.05 6.03 21.35
CA ALA A 5 6.93 5.22 20.87
C ALA A 5 6.11 5.97 19.80
N ASN A 6 5.95 7.29 19.95
CA ASN A 6 5.16 8.10 19.02
C ASN A 6 5.83 8.25 17.65
N SER A 7 7.17 8.21 17.57
CA SER A 7 7.87 8.35 16.28
C SER A 7 7.71 7.11 15.40
N SER A 8 7.77 5.89 15.97
CA SER A 8 7.71 4.65 15.19
C SER A 8 6.34 4.44 14.54
N TRP A 9 5.25 4.68 15.28
CA TRP A 9 3.89 4.57 14.74
C TRP A 9 3.58 5.66 13.69
N ALA A 10 4.05 6.89 13.92
CA ALA A 10 3.91 7.98 12.94
C ALA A 10 4.67 7.70 11.64
N ASN A 11 5.83 7.04 11.74
CA ASN A 11 6.63 6.65 10.57
C ASN A 11 6.00 5.50 9.78
N ILE A 12 5.40 4.50 10.44
CA ILE A 12 4.68 3.41 9.78
C ILE A 12 3.47 3.92 8.99
N ALA A 13 2.79 4.94 9.51
CA ALA A 13 1.71 5.60 8.79
C ALA A 13 2.20 6.46 7.60
N ASN A 14 3.50 6.68 7.39
CA ASN A 14 3.97 7.50 6.28
C ASN A 14 3.97 6.70 4.95
N PRO A 15 3.25 7.15 3.90
CA PRO A 15 3.24 6.46 2.60
C PRO A 15 4.63 6.26 1.98
N ILE A 16 5.55 7.20 2.23
CA ILE A 16 6.93 7.10 1.72
C ILE A 16 7.66 5.93 2.37
N PHE A 17 7.51 5.78 3.68
CA PHE A 17 8.17 4.70 4.41
C PHE A 17 7.60 3.33 4.03
N GLN A 18 6.29 3.24 3.84
CA GLN A 18 5.64 2.03 3.33
C GLN A 18 6.13 1.66 1.93
N ALA A 19 6.30 2.64 1.04
CA ALA A 19 6.81 2.39 -0.31
C ALA A 19 8.27 1.94 -0.29
N LEU A 20 9.11 2.51 0.59
CA LEU A 20 10.50 2.09 0.78
C LEU A 20 10.58 0.65 1.31
N ILE A 21 9.73 0.29 2.27
CA ILE A 21 9.66 -1.09 2.77
C ILE A 21 9.23 -2.04 1.66
N ALA A 22 8.17 -1.69 0.91
CA ALA A 22 7.68 -2.53 -0.17
C ALA A 22 8.75 -2.71 -1.26
N PHE A 23 9.43 -1.64 -1.67
CA PHE A 23 10.51 -1.71 -2.64
C PHE A 23 11.71 -2.51 -2.11
N GLY A 24 12.08 -2.31 -0.84
CA GLY A 24 13.09 -3.12 -0.16
C GLY A 24 12.74 -4.60 -0.18
N GLY A 25 11.47 -4.95 0.05
CA GLY A 25 10.95 -6.31 -0.08
C GLY A 25 11.12 -6.88 -1.48
N VAL A 26 10.79 -6.10 -2.53
CA VAL A 26 11.01 -6.50 -3.93
C VAL A 26 12.48 -6.83 -4.17
N VAL A 27 13.38 -5.94 -3.76
CA VAL A 27 14.84 -6.13 -3.94
C VAL A 27 15.32 -7.36 -3.19
N LEU A 28 14.96 -7.49 -1.90
CA LEU A 28 15.41 -8.60 -1.06
C LEU A 28 14.93 -9.95 -1.58
N VAL A 29 13.67 -10.07 -2.00
CA VAL A 29 13.14 -11.33 -2.53
C VAL A 29 13.85 -11.69 -3.85
N ASN A 30 14.04 -10.73 -4.75
CA ASN A 30 14.77 -10.98 -5.99
C ASN A 30 16.24 -11.39 -5.75
N LEU A 31 16.94 -10.71 -4.83
CA LEU A 31 18.32 -11.06 -4.49
C LEU A 31 18.42 -12.45 -3.86
N SER A 32 17.45 -12.81 -2.99
CA SER A 32 17.40 -14.14 -2.41
C SER A 32 17.17 -15.22 -3.46
N ALA A 33 16.32 -14.94 -4.46
CA ALA A 33 16.04 -15.84 -5.56
C ALA A 33 17.31 -16.08 -6.41
N ILE A 34 18.02 -15.01 -6.77
CA ILE A 34 19.31 -15.10 -7.50
C ILE A 34 20.36 -15.88 -6.69
N ALA A 35 20.45 -15.63 -5.39
CA ALA A 35 21.38 -16.36 -4.52
C ALA A 35 21.08 -17.87 -4.47
N LEU A 36 19.80 -18.26 -4.44
CA LEU A 36 19.39 -19.67 -4.46
C LEU A 36 19.69 -20.34 -5.82
N GLU A 37 19.54 -19.61 -6.92
CA GLU A 37 19.89 -20.10 -8.25
C GLU A 37 21.39 -20.32 -8.39
N TRP A 38 22.21 -19.40 -7.88
CA TRP A 38 23.67 -19.56 -7.85
C TRP A 38 24.14 -20.74 -7.02
N MET A 39 23.38 -21.11 -5.99
CA MET A 39 23.63 -22.33 -5.19
C MET A 39 23.13 -23.60 -5.87
N GLY A 40 22.46 -23.51 -7.02
CA GLY A 40 21.86 -24.64 -7.74
C GLY A 40 20.64 -25.25 -7.04
N ALA A 41 20.08 -24.56 -6.04
CA ALA A 41 18.95 -25.07 -5.26
C ALA A 41 17.60 -24.86 -5.97
N TRP A 42 17.52 -23.90 -6.90
CA TRP A 42 16.29 -23.55 -7.61
C TRP A 42 16.61 -22.95 -8.99
N VAL A 43 15.81 -23.27 -10.00
CA VAL A 43 15.82 -22.61 -11.31
C VAL A 43 14.84 -21.44 -11.31
N LEU A 44 15.32 -20.22 -11.57
CA LEU A 44 14.46 -19.04 -11.65
C LEU A 44 13.65 -19.06 -12.95
N GLU A 45 12.35 -18.80 -12.83
CA GLU A 45 11.54 -18.45 -13.99
C GLU A 45 11.84 -17.00 -14.40
N GLU A 46 11.97 -16.73 -15.69
CA GLU A 46 12.24 -15.38 -16.24
C GLU A 46 11.21 -14.33 -15.78
N ARG A 47 10.01 -14.78 -15.41
CA ARG A 47 8.87 -13.93 -15.03
C ARG A 47 8.75 -13.70 -13.53
N PHE A 48 9.58 -14.37 -12.73
CA PHE A 48 9.56 -14.33 -11.27
C PHE A 48 9.69 -12.91 -10.71
N SER A 49 10.57 -12.10 -11.29
CA SER A 49 10.78 -10.71 -10.85
C SER A 49 9.54 -9.83 -11.04
N TYR A 50 8.77 -10.03 -12.12
CA TYR A 50 7.51 -9.31 -12.36
C TYR A 50 6.40 -9.75 -11.41
N LEU A 51 6.33 -11.05 -11.08
CA LEU A 51 5.42 -11.56 -10.05
C LEU A 51 5.70 -10.93 -8.70
N THR A 52 6.98 -10.90 -8.30
CA THR A 52 7.41 -10.32 -7.03
C THR A 52 7.05 -8.83 -6.97
N ALA A 53 7.32 -8.08 -8.04
CA ALA A 53 6.92 -6.67 -8.14
C ALA A 53 5.39 -6.49 -7.97
N ALA A 54 4.58 -7.29 -8.66
CA ALA A 54 3.13 -7.22 -8.57
C ALA A 54 2.61 -7.55 -7.16
N SER A 55 3.17 -8.56 -6.49
CA SER A 55 2.80 -8.94 -5.12
C SER A 55 3.06 -7.80 -4.13
N PHE A 56 4.24 -7.17 -4.18
CA PHE A 56 4.57 -6.07 -3.28
C PHE A 56 3.79 -4.78 -3.59
N LEU A 57 3.46 -4.53 -4.86
CA LEU A 57 2.54 -3.45 -5.24
C LEU A 57 1.15 -3.65 -4.62
N LEU A 58 0.64 -4.88 -4.62
CA LEU A 58 -0.63 -5.21 -3.99
C LEU A 58 -0.54 -5.09 -2.46
N CYS A 59 0.55 -5.56 -1.85
CA CYS A 59 0.78 -5.38 -0.42
C CYS A 59 0.77 -3.89 -0.05
N PHE A 60 1.54 -3.06 -0.75
CA PHE A 60 1.50 -1.62 -0.56
C PHE A 60 0.09 -1.07 -0.72
N ALA A 61 -0.62 -1.45 -1.78
CA ALA A 61 -1.97 -0.99 -2.04
C ALA A 61 -2.93 -1.30 -0.88
N MET A 62 -2.87 -2.52 -0.34
CA MET A 62 -3.72 -2.95 0.77
C MET A 62 -3.38 -2.21 2.07
N PHE A 63 -2.11 -2.24 2.49
CA PHE A 63 -1.68 -1.62 3.75
C PHE A 63 -1.81 -0.11 3.72
N ASN A 64 -1.41 0.53 2.62
CA ASN A 64 -1.51 1.98 2.48
C ASN A 64 -2.95 2.46 2.55
N SER A 65 -3.87 1.73 1.89
CA SER A 65 -5.29 2.06 1.92
C SER A 65 -5.84 1.98 3.33
N VAL A 66 -5.58 0.90 4.08
CA VAL A 66 -6.06 0.76 5.47
C VAL A 66 -5.45 1.82 6.38
N LEU A 67 -4.15 2.06 6.30
CA LEU A 67 -3.45 3.04 7.14
C LEU A 67 -3.86 4.49 6.84
N SER A 68 -4.47 4.75 5.68
CA SER A 68 -5.05 6.06 5.37
C SER A 68 -6.15 6.51 6.35
N LEU A 69 -6.81 5.56 7.04
CA LEU A 69 -7.82 5.87 8.07
C LEU A 69 -7.23 6.60 9.27
N LEU A 70 -5.98 6.28 9.61
CA LEU A 70 -5.28 6.84 10.76
C LEU A 70 -4.73 8.25 10.46
N ALA A 71 -4.75 8.66 9.19
CA ALA A 71 -4.20 9.94 8.79
C ALA A 71 -5.11 11.10 9.28
N PRO A 72 -4.54 12.12 9.94
CA PRO A 72 -5.32 13.30 10.37
C PRO A 72 -5.80 14.10 9.17
N ASN A 73 -4.95 14.28 8.14
CA ASN A 73 -5.29 14.95 6.89
C ASN A 73 -5.35 13.96 5.74
N THR A 74 -6.57 13.57 5.37
CA THR A 74 -6.83 12.59 4.30
C THR A 74 -6.30 13.05 2.95
N LEU A 75 -6.55 14.30 2.55
CA LEU A 75 -6.21 14.78 1.20
C LEU A 75 -4.70 14.79 0.97
N GLN A 76 -3.92 15.26 1.95
CA GLN A 76 -2.46 15.26 1.87
C GLN A 76 -1.88 13.85 1.86
N TYR A 77 -2.44 12.93 2.66
CA TYR A 77 -2.04 11.54 2.67
C TYR A 77 -2.30 10.88 1.31
N TRP A 78 -3.51 11.07 0.76
CA TRP A 78 -3.95 10.53 -0.52
C TRP A 78 -3.02 10.93 -1.67
N GLY A 79 -2.70 12.23 -1.77
CA GLY A 79 -1.78 12.72 -2.78
C GLY A 79 -0.40 12.06 -2.68
N LYS A 80 0.19 12.05 -1.48
CA LYS A 80 1.49 11.41 -1.23
C LYS A 80 1.46 9.91 -1.56
N SER A 81 0.40 9.22 -1.15
CA SER A 81 0.16 7.81 -1.42
C SER A 81 0.10 7.47 -2.90
N ILE A 82 -0.51 8.30 -3.75
CA ILE A 82 -0.55 8.10 -5.20
C ILE A 82 0.85 8.26 -5.80
N TYR A 83 1.59 9.32 -5.43
CA TYR A 83 2.95 9.53 -5.94
C TYR A 83 3.91 8.42 -5.50
N CYS A 84 3.80 7.96 -4.25
CA CYS A 84 4.58 6.83 -3.74
C CYS A 84 4.25 5.53 -4.48
N PHE A 85 2.97 5.26 -4.75
CA PHE A 85 2.56 4.09 -5.54
C PHE A 85 3.11 4.15 -6.97
N LEU A 86 2.98 5.27 -7.66
CA LEU A 86 3.53 5.45 -9.00
C LEU A 86 5.05 5.27 -9.03
N GLY A 87 5.75 5.86 -8.05
CA GLY A 87 7.18 5.66 -7.88
C GLY A 87 7.55 4.19 -7.67
N LEU A 88 6.78 3.47 -6.84
CA LEU A 88 6.97 2.05 -6.58
C LEU A 88 6.72 1.19 -7.82
N VAL A 89 5.69 1.51 -8.63
CA VAL A 89 5.43 0.82 -9.89
C VAL A 89 6.62 0.99 -10.83
N LEU A 90 7.04 2.23 -11.06
CA LEU A 90 8.13 2.53 -11.99
C LEU A 90 9.44 1.89 -11.54
N SER A 91 9.80 2.00 -10.26
CA SER A 91 11.03 1.43 -9.73
C SER A 91 11.02 -0.10 -9.77
N SER A 92 9.93 -0.74 -9.37
CA SER A 92 9.82 -2.20 -9.31
C SER A 92 9.78 -2.83 -10.70
N VAL A 93 9.08 -2.20 -11.65
CA VAL A 93 9.05 -2.66 -13.06
C VAL A 93 10.41 -2.48 -13.72
N THR A 94 11.10 -1.36 -13.45
CA THR A 94 12.44 -1.12 -14.00
C THR A 94 13.44 -2.13 -13.45
N LEU A 95 13.38 -2.42 -12.15
CA LEU A 95 14.20 -3.45 -11.53
C LEU A 95 13.88 -4.84 -12.09
N ALA A 96 12.60 -5.19 -12.22
CA ALA A 96 12.19 -6.48 -12.77
C ALA A 96 12.66 -6.66 -14.21
N ARG A 97 12.61 -5.60 -15.03
CA ARG A 97 13.17 -5.61 -16.39
C ARG A 97 14.68 -5.80 -16.38
N ALA A 98 15.40 -5.13 -15.48
CA ALA A 98 16.85 -5.25 -15.39
C ALA A 98 17.30 -6.67 -15.00
N LEU A 99 16.52 -7.36 -14.15
CA LEU A 99 16.82 -8.72 -13.70
C LEU A 99 16.36 -9.80 -14.69
N SER A 100 15.17 -9.67 -15.24
CA SER A 100 14.60 -10.66 -16.18
C SER A 100 15.10 -10.51 -17.62
N GLY A 101 15.58 -9.33 -18.01
CA GLY A 101 15.94 -9.01 -19.40
C GLY A 101 14.73 -8.85 -20.35
N LEU A 102 13.54 -9.29 -19.95
CA LEU A 102 12.32 -9.25 -20.76
C LEU A 102 11.66 -7.88 -20.71
N ARG A 103 11.17 -7.41 -21.87
CA ARG A 103 10.34 -6.20 -21.91
C ARG A 103 8.97 -6.50 -21.34
N LEU A 104 8.37 -5.50 -20.69
CA LEU A 104 7.02 -5.61 -20.13
C LEU A 104 5.96 -5.99 -21.18
N SER A 105 6.17 -5.62 -22.45
CA SER A 105 5.33 -6.00 -23.59
C SER A 105 5.48 -7.48 -24.02
N GLU A 106 6.65 -8.07 -23.82
CA GLU A 106 6.92 -9.49 -24.12
C GLU A 106 6.40 -10.39 -22.98
N ALA A 107 6.19 -9.81 -21.81
CA ALA A 107 5.65 -10.51 -20.65
C ALA A 107 4.14 -10.83 -20.77
N GLY A 108 3.41 -10.44 -21.82
CA GLY A 108 2.02 -10.86 -22.04
C GLY A 108 1.08 -10.53 -20.85
N SER A 109 0.54 -11.56 -20.19
CA SER A 109 -0.41 -11.43 -19.07
C SER A 109 0.10 -10.57 -17.89
N TYR A 110 1.41 -10.46 -17.70
CA TYR A 110 1.99 -9.69 -16.58
C TYR A 110 1.77 -8.18 -16.71
N TRP A 111 1.65 -7.65 -17.93
CA TRP A 111 1.27 -6.26 -18.15
C TRP A 111 -0.16 -5.99 -17.63
N TRP A 112 -1.08 -6.92 -17.86
CA TRP A 112 -2.45 -6.82 -17.35
C TRP A 112 -2.52 -6.88 -15.84
N ILE A 113 -1.70 -7.73 -15.19
CA ILE A 113 -1.65 -7.78 -13.72
C ILE A 113 -1.28 -6.42 -13.14
N LEU A 114 -0.30 -5.71 -13.72
CA LEU A 114 0.08 -4.38 -13.24
C LEU A 114 -1.06 -3.36 -13.39
N ILE A 115 -1.82 -3.43 -14.48
CA ILE A 115 -3.01 -2.59 -14.67
C ILE A 115 -4.07 -2.91 -13.62
N VAL A 116 -4.37 -4.19 -13.42
CA VAL A 116 -5.36 -4.65 -12.43
C VAL A 116 -4.96 -4.25 -11.03
N VAL A 117 -3.69 -4.37 -10.65
CA VAL A 117 -3.18 -3.95 -9.34
C VAL A 117 -3.24 -2.44 -9.19
N THR A 118 -2.90 -1.67 -10.23
CA THR A 118 -2.97 -0.21 -10.22
C THR A 118 -4.42 0.27 -10.06
N PHE A 119 -5.33 -0.29 -10.84
CA PHE A 119 -6.75 0.03 -10.74
C PHE A 119 -7.34 -0.43 -9.40
N GLY A 120 -6.99 -1.64 -8.97
CA GLY A 120 -7.37 -2.19 -7.68
C GLY A 120 -6.92 -1.31 -6.51
N TYR A 121 -5.74 -0.71 -6.59
CA TYR A 121 -5.28 0.25 -5.60
C TYR A 121 -6.20 1.47 -5.51
N LEU A 122 -6.58 2.08 -6.65
CA LEU A 122 -7.51 3.21 -6.65
C LEU A 122 -8.87 2.82 -6.04
N VAL A 123 -9.34 1.59 -6.31
CA VAL A 123 -10.55 1.05 -5.71
C VAL A 123 -10.41 0.89 -4.20
N PHE A 124 -9.32 0.29 -3.71
CA PHE A 124 -9.07 0.17 -2.26
C PHE A 124 -9.03 1.53 -1.58
N LEU A 125 -8.36 2.49 -2.20
CA LEU A 125 -8.21 3.84 -1.69
C LEU A 125 -9.56 4.58 -1.62
N ALA A 126 -10.42 4.40 -2.62
CA ALA A 126 -11.78 4.94 -2.65
C ALA A 126 -12.70 4.28 -1.62
N LEU A 127 -12.63 2.95 -1.47
CA LEU A 127 -13.41 2.19 -0.49
C LEU A 127 -13.11 2.66 0.93
N VAL A 128 -11.83 2.78 1.28
CA VAL A 128 -11.44 3.20 2.63
C VAL A 128 -11.83 4.64 2.92
N ASN A 129 -11.72 5.53 1.92
CA ASN A 129 -12.20 6.91 2.07
C ASN A 129 -13.73 6.96 2.31
N THR A 130 -14.49 6.10 1.64
CA THR A 130 -15.94 5.97 1.85
C THR A 130 -16.25 5.51 3.27
N ILE A 131 -15.51 4.51 3.78
CA ILE A 131 -15.64 4.04 5.17
C ILE A 131 -15.37 5.18 6.16
N ARG A 132 -14.31 5.97 5.94
CA ARG A 132 -13.99 7.12 6.79
C ARG A 132 -15.13 8.15 6.82
N SER A 133 -15.74 8.41 5.67
CA SER A 133 -16.88 9.32 5.55
C SER A 133 -18.09 8.82 6.35
N ILE A 134 -18.41 7.52 6.27
CA ILE A 134 -19.51 6.90 7.01
C ILE A 134 -19.26 6.99 8.53
N VAL A 135 -18.06 6.65 8.99
CA VAL A 135 -17.71 6.73 10.43
C VAL A 135 -17.80 8.17 10.92
N THR A 136 -17.30 9.13 10.15
CA THR A 136 -17.37 10.56 10.49
C THR A 136 -18.81 11.06 10.54
N PHE A 137 -19.69 10.53 9.68
CA PHE A 137 -21.11 10.84 9.69
C PHE A 137 -21.80 10.28 10.94
N ALA A 138 -21.55 9.01 11.27
CA ALA A 138 -22.09 8.37 12.48
C ALA A 138 -21.67 9.11 13.77
N GLN A 139 -20.40 9.53 13.86
CA GLN A 139 -19.89 10.32 14.99
C GLN A 139 -20.55 11.71 15.12
N LYS A 140 -21.03 12.28 14.00
CA LYS A 140 -21.78 13.55 14.04
C LYS A 140 -23.24 13.36 14.47
N GLU A 141 -23.84 12.23 14.10
CA GLU A 141 -25.25 11.94 14.39
C GLU A 141 -25.48 11.62 15.88
N GLU A 142 -24.55 10.92 16.54
CA GLU A 142 -24.60 10.69 18.00
C GLU A 142 -24.51 11.99 18.82
N TRP A 143 -23.74 12.98 18.34
CA TRP A 143 -23.59 14.27 19.01
C TRP A 143 -24.85 15.14 18.89
N ASN A 144 -25.62 14.97 17.80
CA ASN A 144 -26.79 15.79 17.52
C ASN A 144 -28.10 15.23 18.14
N GLN A 145 -28.07 14.08 18.82
CA GLN A 145 -29.21 13.62 19.60
C GLN A 145 -29.36 14.51 20.84
N PRO A 146 -30.46 15.30 20.97
CA PRO A 146 -30.64 16.14 22.13
C PRO A 146 -30.78 15.24 23.37
N ARG A 147 -29.88 15.41 24.34
CA ARG A 147 -30.02 14.80 25.66
C ARG A 147 -31.35 15.23 26.24
N PHE A 148 -32.37 14.38 26.14
CA PHE A 148 -33.65 14.59 26.82
C PHE A 148 -33.38 14.66 28.31
N ARG A 149 -33.24 15.89 28.82
CA ARG A 149 -33.15 16.20 30.24
C ARG A 149 -34.46 15.75 30.86
N ARG A 150 -34.49 14.55 31.46
CA ARG A 150 -35.57 14.12 32.34
C ARG A 150 -35.64 15.13 33.49
N GLY A 151 -36.60 16.05 33.41
CA GLY A 151 -36.93 16.94 34.51
C GLY A 151 -37.47 16.08 35.65
N ASN A 152 -36.79 16.14 36.80
CA ASN A 152 -37.36 15.65 38.05
C ASN A 152 -38.69 16.37 38.27
N ARG A 153 -39.78 15.60 38.19
CA ARG A 153 -41.09 16.01 38.68
C ARG A 153 -41.19 15.59 40.14
N LYS A 154 -41.44 16.61 40.97
CA LYS A 154 -41.93 16.62 42.35
C LYS A 154 -40.92 16.26 43.43
#